data_AF-A0A835LTJ9-F1
#
_entry.id   AF-A0A835LTJ9-F1
#
_cell.length_a   1.000
_cell.length_b   1.000
_cell.length_c   1.000
_cell.angle_alpha   90.00
_cell.angle_beta   90.00
_cell.angle_gamma   90.00
#
_symmetry.space_group_name_H-M   'P 1'
#
loop_
_entity.id
_entity.type
_entity.pdbx_description
1 polymer ?
#
loop_
_entity_poly.entity_id
_entity_poly.type
_entity_poly.pdbx_seq_one_letter_code
_entity_poly.pdbx_strand_id
1 'polypeptide(L)'
;MKQDKVWCVGPVSLLNKGVLDKFERGNNASIDENQCLEWLDSRQPNSVIYVCLGSQCRLTSAQFQEIGLGLEASKRSFIWVFKFGERYVELEKWLSEEEFEERTKDRGIIIQGWAPQLLILSHPAIGGFLTHCGWNSTLEGVCAGVPMITYPMFAEQFLNEKLIVQVLGIGVEIGFTDAVPWGGDKVRVSVSKEDVEKTIYIQTYVQR
;
A
#
# COMPACT_ATOMS: atom_id res chain seq x y z
N MET A 1 -30.76 -1.76 27.57
CA MET A 1 -29.95 -2.49 26.56
C MET A 1 -29.24 -3.62 27.29
N LYS A 2 -29.28 -4.86 26.80
CA LYS A 2 -28.50 -5.95 27.39
C LYS A 2 -27.01 -5.65 27.15
N GLN A 3 -26.19 -5.86 28.18
CA GLN A 3 -24.75 -5.67 28.10
C GLN A 3 -24.14 -6.97 27.60
N ASP A 4 -23.94 -7.06 26.29
CA ASP A 4 -23.30 -8.22 25.68
C ASP A 4 -21.80 -8.21 25.99
N LYS A 5 -21.22 -9.40 26.20
CA LYS A 5 -19.78 -9.55 26.47
C LYS A 5 -18.98 -9.30 25.19
N VAL A 6 -17.99 -8.42 25.25
CA VAL A 6 -17.07 -8.13 24.13
C VAL A 6 -15.74 -8.86 24.36
N TRP A 7 -15.23 -9.56 23.35
CA TRP A 7 -13.95 -10.27 23.37
C TRP A 7 -13.03 -9.77 22.25
N CYS A 8 -11.88 -9.23 22.61
CA CYS A 8 -10.87 -8.77 21.64
C CYS A 8 -9.91 -9.92 21.33
N VAL A 9 -10.07 -10.57 20.17
CA VAL A 9 -9.30 -11.78 19.80
C VAL A 9 -8.27 -11.55 18.68
N GLY A 10 -8.08 -10.30 18.27
CA GLY A 10 -7.13 -9.93 17.22
C GLY A 10 -5.69 -9.74 17.73
N PRO A 11 -4.73 -9.53 16.80
CA PRO A 11 -4.90 -9.57 15.34
C PRO A 11 -4.78 -10.99 14.77
N VAL A 12 -5.78 -11.39 13.96
CA VAL A 12 -5.90 -12.75 13.42
C VAL A 12 -4.80 -13.08 12.39
N SER A 13 -4.20 -12.05 11.77
CA SER A 13 -3.06 -12.20 10.86
C SER A 13 -1.84 -12.86 11.49
N LEU A 14 -1.68 -12.81 12.83
CA LEU A 14 -0.59 -13.46 13.54
C LEU A 14 -0.70 -15.00 13.60
N LEU A 15 -1.83 -15.57 13.18
CA LEU A 15 -1.96 -17.00 13.01
C LEU A 15 -1.14 -17.50 11.81
N ASN A 16 -0.88 -16.63 10.83
CA ASN A 16 -0.14 -16.99 9.62
C ASN A 16 1.39 -16.93 9.88
N LYS A 17 2.01 -18.06 10.22
CA LYS A 17 3.41 -18.10 10.68
C LYS A 17 4.40 -18.54 9.62
N GLY A 18 4.03 -19.48 8.76
CA GLY A 18 4.88 -20.02 7.70
C GLY A 18 4.97 -19.10 6.49
N VAL A 19 6.01 -19.25 5.67
CA VAL A 19 6.17 -18.46 4.43
C VAL A 19 5.01 -18.73 3.47
N LEU A 20 4.75 -20.01 3.16
CA LEU A 20 3.63 -20.43 2.31
C LEU A 20 2.27 -19.92 2.82
N ASP A 21 2.05 -20.01 4.14
CA ASP A 21 0.81 -19.57 4.79
C ASP A 21 0.60 -18.04 4.66
N LYS A 22 1.68 -17.26 4.71
CA LYS A 22 1.64 -15.82 4.43
C LYS A 22 1.48 -15.49 2.95
N PHE A 23 2.05 -16.31 2.06
CA PHE A 23 1.94 -16.15 0.61
C PHE A 23 0.52 -16.44 0.11
N GLU A 24 -0.08 -17.53 0.59
CA GLU A 24 -1.44 -17.97 0.23
C GLU A 24 -2.54 -17.15 0.93
N ARG A 25 -2.17 -16.23 1.83
CA ARG A 25 -3.13 -15.37 2.54
C ARG A 25 -3.84 -14.43 1.55
N GLY A 26 -5.13 -14.69 1.34
CA GLY A 26 -6.00 -13.84 0.54
C GLY A 26 -6.42 -14.53 -0.75
N ASN A 27 -6.11 -13.92 -1.90
CA ASN A 27 -6.34 -14.49 -3.23
C ASN A 27 -5.00 -14.96 -3.83
N ASN A 28 -5.05 -15.68 -4.94
CA ASN A 28 -3.85 -16.16 -5.64
C ASN A 28 -3.00 -14.97 -6.10
N ALA A 29 -1.75 -14.93 -5.63
CA ALA A 29 -0.79 -13.91 -6.02
C ALA A 29 -0.55 -13.91 -7.54
N SER A 30 -0.38 -12.72 -8.10
CA SER A 30 -0.08 -12.49 -9.52
C SER A 30 1.42 -12.38 -9.79
N ILE A 31 2.24 -12.68 -8.78
CA ILE A 31 3.69 -12.79 -8.87
C ILE A 31 4.11 -14.13 -8.25
N ASP A 32 5.16 -14.72 -8.80
CA ASP A 32 5.79 -15.89 -8.21
C ASP A 32 6.40 -15.57 -6.85
N GLU A 33 6.28 -16.49 -5.89
CA GLU A 33 6.80 -16.34 -4.53
C GLU A 33 8.30 -16.07 -4.55
N ASN A 34 9.07 -16.88 -5.30
CA ASN A 34 10.52 -16.77 -5.35
C ASN A 34 10.93 -15.47 -6.03
N GLN A 35 10.26 -15.09 -7.12
CA GLN A 35 10.55 -13.81 -7.79
C GLN A 35 10.38 -12.61 -6.85
N CYS A 36 9.32 -12.58 -6.04
CA CYS A 36 9.08 -11.49 -5.11
C CYS A 36 10.13 -11.48 -3.97
N LEU A 37 10.40 -12.65 -3.39
CA LEU A 37 11.35 -12.80 -2.28
C LEU A 37 12.79 -12.53 -2.71
N GLU A 38 13.26 -13.10 -3.81
CA GLU A 38 14.62 -12.90 -4.31
C GLU A 38 14.90 -11.40 -4.59
N TRP A 39 13.90 -10.70 -5.15
CA TRP A 39 14.04 -9.27 -5.36
C TRP A 39 14.13 -8.52 -4.02
N LEU A 40 13.27 -8.85 -3.05
CA LEU A 40 13.28 -8.24 -1.72
C LEU A 40 14.57 -8.55 -0.94
N ASP A 41 15.09 -9.77 -1.02
CA ASP A 41 16.34 -10.23 -0.41
C ASP A 41 17.56 -9.45 -0.94
N SER A 42 17.48 -8.99 -2.19
CA SER A 42 18.52 -8.17 -2.81
C SER A 42 18.46 -6.67 -2.42
N ARG A 43 17.54 -6.28 -1.53
CA ARG A 43 17.36 -4.89 -1.07
C ARG A 43 17.87 -4.72 0.35
N GLN A 44 18.32 -3.51 0.65
CA GLN A 44 18.74 -3.17 2.01
C GLN A 44 17.53 -3.18 2.96
N PRO A 45 17.73 -3.51 4.25
CA PRO A 45 16.68 -3.39 5.24
C PRO A 45 16.05 -2.00 5.23
N ASN A 46 14.73 -1.94 5.37
CA ASN A 46 13.96 -0.70 5.44
C ASN A 46 14.12 0.24 4.21
N SER A 47 14.47 -0.29 3.04
CA SER A 47 14.71 0.51 1.83
C SER A 47 13.53 0.55 0.84
N VAL A 48 12.56 -0.35 0.97
CA VAL A 48 11.48 -0.56 0.00
C VAL A 48 10.16 0.04 0.49
N ILE A 49 9.47 0.80 -0.36
CA ILE A 49 8.09 1.25 -0.11
C ILE A 49 7.12 0.24 -0.74
N TYR A 50 6.27 -0.36 0.09
CA TYR A 50 5.16 -1.17 -0.40
C TYR A 50 3.93 -0.28 -0.61
N VAL A 51 3.34 -0.31 -1.80
CA VAL A 51 2.18 0.51 -2.17
C VAL A 51 1.03 -0.42 -2.55
N CYS A 52 0.01 -0.47 -1.70
CA CYS A 52 -1.19 -1.27 -1.94
C CYS A 52 -2.43 -0.58 -1.36
N LEU A 53 -3.32 -0.18 -2.26
CA LEU A 53 -4.55 0.55 -1.93
C LEU A 53 -5.79 -0.35 -1.80
N GLY A 54 -5.57 -1.65 -1.61
CA GLY A 54 -6.62 -2.62 -1.35
C GLY A 54 -7.43 -3.00 -2.60
N SER A 55 -8.27 -4.03 -2.42
CA SER A 55 -9.04 -4.64 -3.51
C SER A 55 -10.22 -3.79 -4.01
N GLN A 56 -10.67 -2.84 -3.20
CA GLN A 56 -11.80 -1.96 -3.48
C GLN A 56 -11.33 -0.53 -3.80
N CYS A 57 -10.08 -0.35 -4.24
CA CYS A 57 -9.52 0.95 -4.59
C CYS A 57 -10.36 1.68 -5.65
N ARG A 58 -10.60 2.97 -5.44
CA ARG A 58 -11.45 3.82 -6.28
C ARG A 58 -10.73 5.02 -6.88
N LEU A 59 -9.41 4.97 -7.00
CA LEU A 59 -8.67 6.03 -7.66
C LEU A 59 -8.92 6.05 -9.18
N THR A 60 -8.60 7.19 -9.80
CA THR A 60 -8.59 7.35 -11.25
C THR A 60 -7.24 6.95 -11.83
N SER A 61 -7.19 6.68 -13.14
CA SER A 61 -5.93 6.45 -13.85
C SER A 61 -4.95 7.61 -13.62
N ALA A 62 -5.43 8.86 -13.74
CA ALA A 62 -4.63 10.05 -13.51
C ALA A 62 -4.05 10.12 -12.08
N GLN A 63 -4.82 9.74 -11.05
CA GLN A 63 -4.29 9.73 -9.68
C GLN A 63 -3.24 8.63 -9.46
N PHE A 64 -3.40 7.47 -10.11
CA PHE A 64 -2.34 6.46 -10.11
C PHE A 64 -1.09 6.92 -10.86
N GLN A 65 -1.23 7.69 -11.95
CA GLN A 65 -0.08 8.29 -12.64
C GLN A 65 0.73 9.21 -11.72
N GLU A 66 0.06 10.09 -10.95
CA GLU A 66 0.75 10.93 -9.95
C GLU A 66 1.47 10.09 -8.89
N ILE A 67 0.87 8.97 -8.43
CA ILE A 67 1.53 8.04 -7.51
C ILE A 67 2.78 7.42 -8.16
N GLY A 68 2.67 6.93 -9.40
CA GLY A 68 3.80 6.36 -10.14
C GLY A 68 4.94 7.38 -10.32
N LEU A 69 4.62 8.59 -10.76
CA LEU A 69 5.57 9.68 -10.93
C LEU A 69 6.25 10.08 -9.61
N GLY A 70 5.50 10.09 -8.50
CA GLY A 70 6.06 10.38 -7.18
C GLY A 70 6.97 9.27 -6.66
N LEU A 71 6.63 8.01 -6.92
CA LEU A 71 7.50 6.86 -6.63
C LEU A 71 8.81 6.95 -7.41
N GLU A 72 8.73 7.24 -8.71
CA GLU A 72 9.90 7.43 -9.58
C GLU A 72 10.79 8.58 -9.08
N ALA A 73 10.20 9.73 -8.76
CA ALA A 73 10.90 10.91 -8.25
C ALA A 73 11.59 10.66 -6.90
N SER A 74 10.98 9.87 -6.02
CA SER A 74 11.53 9.55 -4.69
C SER A 74 12.87 8.82 -4.72
N LYS A 75 13.21 8.17 -5.84
CA LYS A 75 14.40 7.31 -6.02
C LYS A 75 14.49 6.15 -5.01
N ARG A 76 13.41 5.87 -4.27
CA ARG A 76 13.32 4.74 -3.35
C ARG A 76 12.94 3.49 -4.12
N SER A 77 13.35 2.33 -3.60
CA SER A 77 12.84 1.07 -4.14
C SER A 77 11.37 0.92 -3.77
N PHE A 78 10.56 0.31 -4.64
CA PHE A 78 9.13 0.15 -4.37
C PHE A 78 8.56 -1.14 -4.95
N ILE A 79 7.47 -1.61 -4.34
CA ILE A 79 6.55 -2.59 -4.90
C ILE A 79 5.19 -1.89 -5.02
N TRP A 80 4.66 -1.78 -6.23
CA TRP A 80 3.40 -1.10 -6.48
C TRP A 80 2.35 -2.08 -6.99
N VAL A 81 1.27 -2.21 -6.22
CA VAL A 81 0.19 -3.17 -6.47
C VAL A 81 -1.08 -2.44 -6.85
N PHE A 82 -1.67 -2.84 -7.97
CA PHE A 82 -3.01 -2.43 -8.37
C PHE A 82 -3.61 -3.49 -9.30
N LYS A 83 -4.93 -3.43 -9.50
CA LYS A 83 -5.63 -4.35 -10.38
C LYS A 83 -6.02 -3.63 -11.65
N PHE A 84 -5.49 -4.07 -12.79
CA PHE A 84 -6.03 -3.67 -14.08
C PHE A 84 -7.44 -4.24 -14.27
N GLY A 85 -8.22 -3.50 -15.03
CA GLY A 85 -9.57 -3.80 -15.45
C GLY A 85 -10.02 -2.70 -16.40
N GLU A 86 -11.21 -2.80 -16.97
CA GLU A 86 -11.77 -1.80 -17.92
C GLU A 86 -11.67 -0.35 -17.40
N ARG A 87 -11.58 -0.20 -16.08
CA ARG A 87 -11.45 1.08 -15.39
C ARG A 87 -10.09 1.79 -15.56
N TYR A 88 -9.01 1.08 -15.89
CA TYR A 88 -7.62 1.58 -15.81
C TYR A 88 -6.85 1.48 -17.14
N VAL A 89 -7.55 1.43 -18.26
CA VAL A 89 -6.95 1.38 -19.62
C VAL A 89 -5.99 2.54 -19.86
N GLU A 90 -6.29 3.74 -19.36
CA GLU A 90 -5.43 4.91 -19.53
C GLU A 90 -4.14 4.82 -18.70
N LEU A 91 -4.17 4.11 -17.57
CA LEU A 91 -2.98 3.86 -16.75
C LEU A 91 -2.07 2.85 -17.46
N GLU A 92 -2.64 1.78 -18.00
CA GLU A 92 -1.90 0.76 -18.76
C GLU A 92 -1.22 1.38 -19.99
N LYS A 93 -1.98 2.19 -20.73
CA LYS A 93 -1.47 2.94 -21.88
C LYS A 93 -0.31 3.86 -21.46
N TRP A 94 -0.48 4.61 -20.38
CA TRP A 94 0.57 5.49 -19.86
C TRP A 94 1.83 4.71 -19.45
N LEU A 95 1.71 3.61 -18.71
CA LEU A 95 2.86 2.79 -18.31
C LEU A 95 3.67 2.31 -19.53
N SER A 96 2.97 1.95 -20.61
CA SER A 96 3.60 1.50 -21.86
C SER A 96 4.22 2.64 -22.67
N GLU A 97 3.48 3.73 -22.91
CA GLU A 97 3.97 4.85 -23.73
C GLU A 97 5.13 5.60 -23.07
N GLU A 98 5.12 5.67 -21.74
CA GLU A 98 6.20 6.28 -20.97
C GLU A 98 7.34 5.29 -20.69
N GLU A 99 7.19 4.00 -20.98
CA GLU A 99 8.19 2.98 -20.61
C GLU A 99 8.50 3.00 -19.10
N PHE A 100 7.51 3.27 -18.26
CA PHE A 100 7.69 3.51 -16.81
C PHE A 100 8.40 2.33 -16.12
N GLU A 101 8.02 1.09 -16.46
CA GLU A 101 8.65 -0.11 -15.93
C GLU A 101 10.15 -0.18 -16.30
N GLU A 102 10.53 0.24 -17.51
CA GLU A 102 11.92 0.25 -17.96
C GLU A 102 12.74 1.32 -17.22
N ARG A 103 12.17 2.52 -17.02
CA ARG A 103 12.82 3.61 -16.27
C ARG A 103 13.01 3.31 -14.78
N THR A 104 12.23 2.37 -14.24
CA THR A 104 12.21 2.02 -12.82
C THR A 104 12.67 0.58 -12.53
N LYS A 105 13.04 -0.21 -13.54
CA LYS A 105 13.33 -1.66 -13.41
C LYS A 105 14.38 -2.04 -12.37
N ASP A 106 15.33 -1.17 -12.08
CA ASP A 106 16.39 -1.39 -11.09
C ASP A 106 15.86 -1.32 -9.65
N ARG A 107 14.75 -0.61 -9.43
CA ARG A 107 14.24 -0.23 -8.10
C ARG A 107 12.75 -0.48 -7.89
N GLY A 108 11.98 -0.79 -8.93
CA GLY A 108 10.53 -0.99 -8.86
C GLY A 108 10.10 -2.39 -9.29
N ILE A 109 9.07 -2.91 -8.63
CA ILE A 109 8.23 -4.01 -9.15
C ILE A 109 6.79 -3.50 -9.24
N ILE A 110 6.13 -3.79 -10.36
CA ILE A 110 4.68 -3.64 -10.48
C ILE A 110 4.03 -5.03 -10.39
N ILE A 111 3.05 -5.17 -9.50
CA ILE A 111 2.24 -6.40 -9.38
C ILE A 111 0.82 -6.07 -9.85
N GLN A 112 0.47 -6.59 -11.02
CA GLN A 112 -0.85 -6.44 -11.59
C GLN A 112 -1.76 -7.57 -11.09
N GLY A 113 -2.68 -7.25 -10.17
CA GLY A 113 -3.60 -8.24 -9.61
C GLY A 113 -3.56 -8.33 -8.09
N TRP A 114 -3.22 -9.50 -7.56
CA TRP A 114 -3.11 -9.72 -6.12
C TRP A 114 -1.65 -9.86 -5.73
N ALA A 115 -1.27 -9.26 -4.60
CA ALA A 115 0.06 -9.41 -4.03
C ALA A 115 -0.01 -10.23 -2.73
N PRO A 116 1.03 -11.01 -2.41
CA PRO A 116 1.12 -11.72 -1.13
C PRO A 116 1.45 -10.71 -0.01
N GLN A 117 0.48 -9.87 0.35
CA GLN A 117 0.67 -8.67 1.19
C GLN A 117 1.32 -9.00 2.53
N LEU A 118 0.86 -10.06 3.21
CA LEU A 118 1.41 -10.44 4.51
C LEU A 118 2.86 -10.92 4.40
N LEU A 119 3.22 -11.61 3.31
CA LEU A 119 4.59 -12.00 3.03
C LEU A 119 5.47 -10.76 2.80
N ILE A 120 5.03 -9.86 1.91
CA ILE A 120 5.74 -8.62 1.59
C ILE A 120 5.96 -7.80 2.86
N LEU A 121 4.90 -7.49 3.62
CA LEU A 121 4.99 -6.69 4.84
C LEU A 121 5.89 -7.34 5.91
N SER A 122 5.94 -8.67 5.96
CA SER A 122 6.83 -9.39 6.88
C SER A 122 8.32 -9.32 6.52
N HIS A 123 8.66 -8.82 5.32
CA HIS A 123 10.04 -8.84 4.84
C HIS A 123 10.87 -7.66 5.41
N PRO A 124 12.10 -7.89 5.91
CA PRO A 124 12.94 -6.83 6.51
C PRO A 124 13.29 -5.67 5.58
N ALA A 125 13.29 -5.89 4.27
CA ALA A 125 13.51 -4.82 3.28
C ALA A 125 12.39 -3.76 3.26
N ILE A 126 11.18 -4.07 3.75
CA ILE A 126 10.07 -3.12 3.74
C ILE A 126 10.33 -1.98 4.73
N GLY A 127 10.49 -0.80 4.14
CA GLY A 127 10.72 0.50 4.74
C GLY A 127 9.46 1.22 5.22
N GLY A 128 8.39 1.08 4.44
CA GLY A 128 7.12 1.77 4.66
C GLY A 128 5.99 1.18 3.83
N PHE A 129 4.76 1.49 4.23
CA PHE A 129 3.55 0.97 3.61
C PHE A 129 2.59 2.11 3.26
N LEU A 130 2.47 2.42 1.96
CA LEU A 130 1.41 3.29 1.45
C LEU A 130 0.11 2.48 1.34
N THR A 131 -0.83 2.81 2.21
CA THR A 131 -2.04 2.02 2.43
C THR A 131 -3.31 2.86 2.41
N HIS A 132 -4.38 2.24 1.95
CA HIS A 132 -5.73 2.78 2.01
C HIS A 132 -6.35 2.82 3.41
N CYS A 133 -5.62 2.36 4.44
CA CYS A 133 -6.07 2.33 5.83
C CYS A 133 -7.29 1.43 6.10
N GLY A 134 -7.55 0.43 5.25
CA GLY A 134 -8.53 -0.61 5.58
C GLY A 134 -8.06 -1.45 6.77
N TRP A 135 -8.97 -1.83 7.67
CA TRP A 135 -8.60 -2.40 8.98
C TRP A 135 -7.68 -3.63 8.91
N ASN A 136 -7.89 -4.52 7.93
CA ASN A 136 -7.01 -5.68 7.73
C ASN A 136 -5.58 -5.26 7.38
N SER A 137 -5.41 -4.37 6.39
CA SER A 137 -4.09 -3.84 5.99
C SER A 137 -3.43 -3.08 7.14
N THR A 138 -4.20 -2.29 7.88
CA THR A 138 -3.70 -1.59 9.07
C THR A 138 -3.15 -2.57 10.10
N LEU A 139 -3.91 -3.61 10.45
CA LEU A 139 -3.45 -4.62 11.42
C LEU A 139 -2.22 -5.39 10.92
N GLU A 140 -2.16 -5.76 9.63
CA GLU A 140 -1.00 -6.46 9.06
C GLU A 140 0.26 -5.58 9.11
N GLY A 141 0.16 -4.30 8.75
CA GLY A 141 1.31 -3.39 8.82
C GLY A 141 1.75 -3.10 10.27
N VAL A 142 0.80 -2.96 11.21
CA VAL A 142 1.09 -2.84 12.65
C VAL A 142 1.82 -4.08 13.17
N CYS A 143 1.34 -5.28 12.84
CA CYS A 143 1.96 -6.54 13.26
C CYS A 143 3.37 -6.71 12.70
N ALA A 144 3.63 -6.15 11.51
CA ALA A 144 4.93 -6.18 10.87
C ALA A 144 5.89 -5.07 11.35
N GLY A 145 5.42 -4.10 12.16
CA GLY A 145 6.23 -2.96 12.59
C GLY A 145 6.64 -2.05 11.42
N VAL A 146 5.77 -1.90 10.43
CA VAL A 146 6.03 -1.10 9.22
C VAL A 146 5.30 0.24 9.33
N PRO A 147 6.02 1.38 9.29
CA PRO A 147 5.40 2.70 9.30
C PRO A 147 4.57 2.95 8.04
N MET A 148 3.49 3.73 8.17
CA MET A 148 2.49 3.87 7.12
C MET A 148 2.46 5.26 6.49
N ILE A 149 2.19 5.30 5.18
CA ILE A 149 1.71 6.49 4.47
C ILE A 149 0.22 6.28 4.25
N THR A 150 -0.62 7.15 4.82
CA THR A 150 -2.07 6.95 4.80
C THR A 150 -2.70 7.62 3.59
N TYR A 151 -3.52 6.85 2.87
CA TYR A 151 -4.35 7.30 1.75
C TYR A 151 -5.79 6.76 1.92
N PRO A 152 -6.55 7.21 2.93
CA PRO A 152 -7.93 6.78 3.12
C PRO A 152 -8.82 7.20 1.93
N MET A 153 -9.84 6.42 1.61
CA MET A 153 -10.75 6.72 0.49
C MET A 153 -12.23 6.70 0.89
N PHE A 154 -12.65 5.73 1.73
CA PHE A 154 -14.07 5.52 2.07
C PHE A 154 -14.25 4.77 3.41
N ALA A 155 -15.50 4.61 3.84
CA ALA A 155 -15.90 3.90 5.05
C ALA A 155 -15.12 4.39 6.30
N GLU A 156 -14.60 3.48 7.11
CA GLU A 156 -13.88 3.78 8.36
C GLU A 156 -12.40 4.13 8.14
N GLN A 157 -11.90 4.14 6.90
CA GLN A 157 -10.48 4.34 6.60
C GLN A 157 -9.94 5.67 7.12
N PHE A 158 -10.74 6.73 7.09
CA PHE A 158 -10.36 8.03 7.66
C PHE A 158 -10.24 7.97 9.19
N LEU A 159 -11.05 7.16 9.87
CA LEU A 159 -10.90 6.94 11.31
C LEU A 159 -9.63 6.12 11.60
N ASN A 160 -9.37 5.11 10.78
CA ASN A 160 -8.15 4.31 10.89
C ASN A 160 -6.89 5.14 10.63
N GLU A 161 -6.92 6.08 9.67
CA GLU A 161 -5.84 7.06 9.48
C GLU A 161 -5.58 7.86 10.76
N LYS A 162 -6.62 8.42 11.40
CA LYS A 162 -6.45 9.17 12.64
C LYS A 162 -5.86 8.31 13.76
N LEU A 163 -6.26 7.04 13.85
CA LEU A 163 -5.61 6.09 14.76
C LEU A 163 -4.13 5.90 14.43
N ILE A 164 -3.77 5.64 13.17
CA ILE A 164 -2.38 5.42 12.71
C ILE A 164 -1.50 6.64 13.01
N VAL A 165 -1.97 7.83 12.63
CA VAL A 165 -1.16 9.06 12.64
C VAL A 165 -1.20 9.74 14.00
N GLN A 166 -2.38 9.96 14.57
CA GLN A 166 -2.54 10.83 15.75
C GLN A 166 -2.45 10.08 17.08
N VAL A 167 -2.85 8.81 17.10
CA VAL A 167 -2.88 8.01 18.33
C VAL A 167 -1.64 7.12 18.45
N LEU A 168 -1.34 6.36 17.40
CA LEU A 168 -0.20 5.43 17.39
C LEU A 168 1.12 6.12 17.01
N GLY A 169 1.08 7.19 16.21
CA GLY A 169 2.28 7.91 15.78
C GLY A 169 3.17 7.11 14.81
N ILE A 170 2.60 6.12 14.13
CA ILE A 170 3.31 5.18 13.24
C ILE A 170 3.08 5.48 11.76
N GLY A 171 2.58 6.67 11.42
CA GLY A 171 2.38 7.03 10.02
C GLY A 171 2.24 8.51 9.76
N VAL A 172 2.15 8.85 8.48
CA VAL A 172 2.03 10.21 7.95
C VAL A 172 0.88 10.29 6.94
N GLU A 173 0.12 11.39 7.02
CA GLU A 173 -0.96 11.69 6.08
C GLU A 173 -0.39 12.18 4.76
N ILE A 174 -0.84 11.58 3.64
CA ILE A 174 -0.43 12.03 2.30
C ILE A 174 -1.19 13.29 1.84
N GLY A 175 -2.18 13.74 2.63
CA GLY A 175 -2.95 14.96 2.36
C GLY A 175 -4.27 14.74 1.60
N PHE A 176 -4.73 13.49 1.46
CA PHE A 176 -6.02 13.20 0.83
C PHE A 176 -7.20 13.51 1.77
N THR A 177 -8.03 14.50 1.44
CA THR A 177 -9.14 14.96 2.30
C THR A 177 -10.54 14.66 1.76
N ASP A 178 -10.67 14.22 0.51
CA ASP A 178 -11.97 14.08 -0.15
C ASP A 178 -12.59 12.70 0.14
N ALA A 179 -13.44 12.64 1.17
CA ALA A 179 -14.20 11.43 1.46
C ALA A 179 -15.16 11.09 0.32
N VAL A 180 -14.98 9.91 -0.28
CA VAL A 180 -15.84 9.43 -1.36
C VAL A 180 -16.95 8.58 -0.77
N PRO A 181 -18.23 8.94 -0.95
CA PRO A 181 -19.32 8.07 -0.55
C PRO A 181 -19.19 6.71 -1.22
N TRP A 182 -19.47 5.63 -0.49
CA TRP A 182 -19.48 4.30 -1.09
C TRP A 182 -20.52 4.25 -2.22
N GLY A 183 -20.06 4.00 -3.45
CA GLY A 183 -20.90 4.02 -4.65
C GLY A 183 -20.86 5.33 -5.46
N GLY A 184 -20.20 6.38 -4.93
CA GLY A 184 -20.01 7.67 -5.62
C GLY A 184 -18.95 7.64 -6.72
N ASP A 185 -18.92 8.73 -7.50
CA ASP A 185 -18.03 8.93 -8.64
C ASP A 185 -16.55 8.84 -8.26
N LYS A 186 -15.71 8.57 -9.27
CA LYS A 186 -14.25 8.46 -9.09
C LYS A 186 -13.67 9.77 -8.56
N VAL A 187 -12.65 9.68 -7.70
CA VAL A 187 -11.98 10.87 -7.16
C VAL A 187 -11.16 11.56 -8.23
N ARG A 188 -11.28 12.88 -8.31
CA ARG A 188 -10.34 13.72 -9.07
C ARG A 188 -8.93 13.54 -8.50
N VAL A 189 -7.93 13.93 -9.31
CA VAL A 189 -6.56 14.05 -8.82
C VAL A 189 -6.54 15.07 -7.68
N SER A 190 -6.06 14.63 -6.53
CA SER A 190 -6.05 15.39 -5.27
C SER A 190 -4.69 15.34 -4.56
N VAL A 191 -3.86 14.36 -4.90
CA VAL A 191 -2.49 14.21 -4.39
C VAL A 191 -1.54 14.28 -5.58
N SER A 192 -0.61 15.23 -5.60
CA SER A 192 0.36 15.36 -6.69
C SER A 192 1.56 14.43 -6.47
N LYS A 193 2.36 14.22 -7.52
CA LYS A 193 3.64 13.49 -7.42
C LYS A 193 4.58 14.10 -6.38
N GLU A 194 4.58 15.43 -6.22
CA GLU A 194 5.39 16.12 -5.21
C GLU A 194 4.91 15.79 -3.79
N ASP A 195 3.60 15.66 -3.58
CA ASP A 195 3.05 15.23 -2.29
C ASP A 195 3.46 13.78 -1.99
N VAL A 196 3.42 12.89 -2.99
CA VAL A 196 3.86 11.50 -2.85
C VAL A 196 5.36 11.43 -2.52
N GLU A 197 6.21 12.11 -3.30
CA GLU A 197 7.66 12.16 -3.08
C GLU A 197 8.00 12.68 -1.68
N LYS A 198 7.41 13.82 -1.31
CA LYS A 198 7.61 14.45 -0.01
C LYS A 198 7.17 13.54 1.12
N THR A 199 6.04 12.86 0.99
CA THR A 199 5.51 12.00 2.05
C THR A 199 6.35 10.74 2.23
N ILE A 200 6.87 10.15 1.15
CA ILE A 200 7.85 9.05 1.21
C ILE A 200 9.12 9.50 1.94
N TYR A 201 9.60 10.71 1.68
CA TYR A 201 10.74 11.26 2.39
C TYR A 201 10.46 11.42 3.88
N ILE A 202 9.33 12.03 4.27
CA ILE A 202 8.95 12.24 5.67
C ILE A 202 8.76 10.91 6.40
N GLN A 203 8.14 9.90 5.75
CA GLN A 203 7.90 8.59 6.33
C GLN A 203 9.17 7.91 6.84
N THR A 204 10.32 8.20 6.23
CA THR A 204 11.63 7.64 6.64
C THR A 204 12.01 8.01 8.08
N TYR A 205 11.43 9.10 8.62
CA TYR A 205 11.69 9.58 9.99
C TYR A 205 10.64 9.13 11.01
N VAL A 206 9.61 8.37 10.60
CA VAL A 206 8.60 7.84 11.50
C VAL A 206 9.18 6.65 12.28
N GLN A 207 8.94 6.62 13.58
CA GLN A 207 9.43 5.55 14.46
C GLN A 207 8.72 4.22 14.16
N ARG A 208 9.45 3.12 14.34
CA ARG A 208 8.98 1.74 14.17
C ARG A 208 8.55 1.13 15.48
#